data_AF-A0A1Q8Q3L3-F1
#
_entry.id   AF-A0A1Q8Q3L3-F1
#
_cell.length_a   1.000
_cell.length_b   1.000
_cell.length_c   1.000
_cell.angle_alpha   90.00
_cell.angle_beta   90.00
_cell.angle_gamma   90.00
#
_symmetry.space_group_name_H-M   'P 1'
#
loop_
_entity.id
_entity.type
_entity.pdbx_description
1 polymer ?
#
loop_
_entity_poly.entity_id
_entity_poly.type
_entity_poly.pdbx_seq_one_letter_code
_entity_poly.pdbx_strand_id
1 'polypeptide(L)'
;MAVKQMGKNQTGLSLEQVIEIASKTAVSEALTFLEKEKKRQQKQKRDRRLRNTKLLLRNYRSLKLHCADLRMEIADLDQELDRVLEADELDTDAFAIESIRRSKKRTLAMVSFVDRMLAVYETVCQQSGKEEDLRRFQTIYQMYISPDKKTAAELAERHYTNIRTVYKDVDSACKTLSGLIFGIDSITFH
;
A
#
# COMPACT_ATOMS: atom_id res chain seq x y z
N MET A 1 26.47 67.49 -47.21
CA MET A 1 26.81 66.23 -46.51
C MET A 1 25.59 65.81 -45.71
N ALA A 2 24.92 64.73 -46.12
CA ALA A 2 23.70 64.25 -45.50
C ALA A 2 24.02 63.39 -44.28
N VAL A 3 23.55 63.79 -43.10
CA VAL A 3 23.63 62.98 -41.87
C VAL A 3 22.46 61.99 -41.90
N LYS A 4 22.78 60.74 -42.26
CA LYS A 4 21.86 59.61 -42.29
C LYS A 4 21.62 59.13 -40.85
N GLN A 5 20.53 59.57 -40.22
CA GLN A 5 20.05 58.96 -38.98
C GLN A 5 19.49 57.56 -39.31
N MET A 6 20.28 56.53 -39.06
CA MET A 6 19.80 55.15 -39.02
C MET A 6 19.08 54.93 -37.70
N GLY A 7 17.74 54.92 -37.77
CA GLY A 7 16.89 54.51 -36.66
C GLY A 7 17.20 53.08 -36.24
N LYS A 8 17.62 52.91 -34.98
CA LYS A 8 17.65 51.61 -34.32
C LYS A 8 16.20 51.15 -34.14
N ASN A 9 15.71 50.29 -35.03
CA ASN A 9 14.53 49.48 -34.74
C ASN A 9 14.90 48.52 -33.60
N GLN A 10 14.68 48.95 -32.36
CA GLN A 10 14.62 48.05 -31.21
C GLN A 10 13.31 47.27 -31.35
N THR A 11 13.40 46.06 -31.90
CA THR A 11 12.38 45.02 -31.75
C THR A 11 12.35 44.55 -30.29
N GLY A 12 11.93 45.43 -29.39
CA GLY A 12 11.60 45.09 -28.01
C GLY A 12 10.17 44.59 -27.94
N LEU A 13 9.96 43.46 -27.26
CA LEU A 13 8.62 42.99 -26.91
C LEU A 13 7.89 44.10 -26.13
N SER A 14 6.63 44.35 -26.46
CA SER A 14 5.81 45.29 -25.68
C SER A 14 5.65 44.76 -24.25
N LEU A 15 5.41 45.66 -23.29
CA LEU A 15 5.20 45.28 -21.89
C LEU A 15 4.05 44.25 -21.77
N GLU A 16 2.98 44.40 -22.56
CA GLU A 16 1.88 43.45 -22.62
C GLU A 16 2.32 42.07 -23.12
N GLN A 17 3.16 42.02 -24.17
CA GLN A 17 3.70 40.76 -24.68
C GLN A 17 4.61 40.07 -23.65
N VAL A 18 5.42 40.84 -22.90
CA VAL A 18 6.24 40.30 -21.82
C VAL A 18 5.37 39.73 -20.69
N ILE A 19 4.32 40.45 -20.28
CA ILE A 19 3.38 40.00 -19.24
C ILE A 19 2.66 38.73 -19.70
N GLU A 20 2.22 38.67 -20.96
CA GLU A 20 1.51 37.51 -21.51
C GLU A 20 2.42 36.27 -21.56
N ILE A 21 3.65 36.41 -22.10
CA ILE A 21 4.62 35.32 -22.17
C ILE A 21 5.02 34.86 -20.77
N ALA A 22 5.31 35.78 -19.86
CA ALA A 22 5.65 35.46 -18.48
C ALA A 22 4.50 34.71 -17.78
N SER A 23 3.26 35.18 -17.95
CA SER A 23 2.07 34.56 -17.34
C SER A 23 1.83 33.15 -17.90
N LYS A 24 1.88 32.98 -19.22
CA LYS A 24 1.74 31.67 -19.87
C LYS A 24 2.83 30.69 -19.42
N THR A 25 4.08 31.17 -19.34
CA THR A 25 5.22 30.36 -18.90
C THR A 25 5.06 29.95 -17.44
N ALA A 26 4.70 30.89 -16.55
CA ALA A 26 4.47 30.62 -15.14
C ALA A 26 3.33 29.61 -14.92
N VAL A 27 2.20 29.75 -15.62
CA VAL A 27 1.08 28.81 -15.54
C VAL A 27 1.47 27.43 -16.07
N SER A 28 2.17 27.35 -17.20
CA SER A 28 2.64 26.09 -17.78
C SER A 28 3.60 25.34 -16.85
N GLU A 29 4.59 26.04 -16.28
CA GLU A 29 5.53 25.46 -15.32
C GLU A 29 4.83 25.03 -14.03
N ALA A 30 3.87 25.83 -13.54
CA ALA A 30 3.07 25.46 -12.37
C ALA A 30 2.26 24.18 -12.62
N LEU A 31 1.57 24.07 -13.76
CA LEU A 31 0.83 22.86 -14.13
C LEU A 31 1.74 21.64 -14.26
N THR A 32 2.89 21.80 -14.91
CA THR A 32 3.90 20.75 -15.06
C THR A 32 4.44 20.28 -13.70
N PHE A 33 4.71 21.22 -12.80
CA PHE A 33 5.15 20.91 -11.44
C PHE A 33 4.07 20.15 -10.66
N LEU A 34 2.81 20.60 -10.72
CA LEU A 34 1.69 19.93 -10.06
C LEU A 34 1.47 18.50 -10.58
N GLU A 35 1.59 18.27 -11.89
CA GLU A 35 1.53 16.92 -12.46
C GLU A 35 2.67 16.02 -11.98
N LYS A 36 3.91 16.55 -11.96
CA LYS A 36 5.07 15.83 -11.45
C LYS A 36 4.89 15.46 -9.98
N GLU A 37 4.41 16.39 -9.16
CA GLU A 37 4.13 16.15 -7.74
C GLU A 37 3.02 15.11 -7.54
N LYS A 38 1.94 15.18 -8.32
CA LYS A 38 0.87 14.18 -8.28
C LYS A 38 1.40 12.78 -8.61
N LYS A 39 2.19 12.64 -9.67
CA LYS A 39 2.84 11.36 -10.05
C LYS A 39 3.80 10.87 -8.97
N ARG A 40 4.59 11.77 -8.36
CA ARG A 40 5.49 11.45 -7.25
C ARG A 40 4.73 10.92 -6.04
N GLN A 41 3.65 11.59 -5.63
CA GLN A 41 2.80 11.17 -4.52
C GLN A 41 2.12 9.82 -4.79
N GLN A 42 1.61 9.59 -6.01
CA GLN A 42 1.03 8.31 -6.40
C GLN A 42 2.05 7.17 -6.32
N LYS A 43 3.27 7.39 -6.84
CA LYS A 43 4.36 6.43 -6.74
C LYS A 43 4.71 6.11 -5.29
N GLN A 44 4.88 7.13 -4.44
CA GLN A 44 5.16 6.95 -3.01
C GLN A 44 4.06 6.15 -2.29
N LYS A 45 2.78 6.45 -2.59
CA LYS A 45 1.64 5.69 -2.05
C LYS A 45 1.70 4.23 -2.48
N ARG A 46 1.93 3.95 -3.77
CA ARG A 46 2.05 2.59 -4.29
C ARG A 46 3.21 1.82 -3.64
N ASP A 47 4.39 2.43 -3.59
CA ASP A 47 5.58 1.80 -3.05
C ASP A 47 5.42 1.51 -1.53
N ARG A 48 4.77 2.43 -0.79
CA ARG A 48 4.39 2.21 0.62
C ARG A 48 3.41 1.05 0.77
N ARG A 49 2.36 0.97 -0.05
CA ARG A 49 1.35 -0.11 -0.01
C ARG A 49 1.98 -1.48 -0.30
N LEU A 50 2.86 -1.57 -1.30
CA LEU A 50 3.59 -2.79 -1.61
C LEU A 50 4.50 -3.22 -0.44
N ARG A 51 5.24 -2.27 0.15
CA ARG A 51 6.08 -2.54 1.32
C ARG A 51 5.25 -3.05 2.50
N ASN A 52 4.11 -2.43 2.76
CA ASN A 52 3.20 -2.84 3.83
C ASN A 52 2.62 -4.23 3.58
N THR A 53 2.27 -4.57 2.34
CA THR A 53 1.79 -5.92 1.97
C THR A 53 2.86 -6.97 2.24
N LYS A 54 4.11 -6.72 1.83
CA LYS A 54 5.25 -7.60 2.15
C LYS A 54 5.46 -7.76 3.65
N LEU A 55 5.33 -6.67 4.41
CA LEU A 55 5.47 -6.69 5.86
C LEU A 55 4.37 -7.53 6.53
N LEU A 56 3.12 -7.39 6.07
CA LEU A 56 1.99 -8.19 6.54
C LEU A 56 2.23 -9.68 6.29
N LEU A 57 2.58 -10.08 5.07
CA LEU A 57 2.84 -11.49 4.74
C LEU A 57 3.99 -12.07 5.55
N ARG A 58 5.10 -11.34 5.70
CA ARG A 58 6.25 -11.79 6.51
C ARG A 58 5.90 -12.06 7.97
N ASN A 59 4.94 -11.31 8.53
CA ASN A 59 4.51 -11.43 9.92
C ASN A 59 3.16 -12.16 10.07
N TYR A 60 2.59 -12.67 8.98
CA TYR A 60 1.20 -13.14 8.97
C TYR A 60 0.94 -14.22 10.02
N ARG A 61 1.80 -15.24 10.13
CA ARG A 61 1.65 -16.31 11.12
C ARG A 61 1.66 -15.81 12.55
N SER A 62 2.57 -14.89 12.86
CA SER A 62 2.67 -14.27 14.20
C SER A 62 1.42 -13.44 14.50
N LEU A 63 0.96 -12.64 13.54
CA LEU A 63 -0.29 -11.88 13.66
C LEU A 63 -1.50 -12.79 13.84
N LYS A 64 -1.56 -13.92 13.12
CA LYS A 64 -2.63 -14.90 13.21
C LYS A 64 -2.66 -15.58 14.58
N LEU A 65 -1.49 -15.97 15.09
CA LEU A 65 -1.33 -16.53 16.42
C LEU A 65 -1.78 -15.52 17.49
N HIS A 66 -1.29 -14.28 17.42
CA HIS A 66 -1.70 -13.23 18.35
C HIS A 66 -3.23 -13.03 18.34
N CYS A 67 -3.87 -13.07 17.17
CA CYS A 67 -5.31 -12.92 17.05
C CYS A 67 -6.13 -14.11 17.59
N ALA A 68 -5.53 -15.28 17.85
CA ALA A 68 -6.26 -16.44 18.37
C ALA A 68 -6.84 -16.13 19.75
N ASP A 69 -6.06 -15.47 20.60
CA ASP A 69 -6.43 -15.15 21.98
C ASP A 69 -7.13 -13.78 22.11
N LEU A 70 -6.97 -12.90 21.12
CA LEU A 70 -7.53 -11.54 21.15
C LEU A 70 -9.03 -11.48 21.42
N ARG A 71 -9.83 -12.48 21.00
CA ARG A 71 -11.28 -12.44 21.26
C ARG A 71 -11.59 -12.53 22.76
N MET A 72 -10.89 -13.40 23.48
CA MET A 72 -11.04 -13.54 24.93
C MET A 72 -10.48 -12.30 25.61
N GLU A 73 -9.28 -11.87 25.24
CA GLU A 73 -8.67 -10.66 25.81
C GLU A 73 -9.53 -9.39 25.59
N ILE A 74 -10.22 -9.28 24.46
CA ILE A 74 -11.15 -8.17 24.20
C ILE A 74 -12.37 -8.27 25.12
N ALA A 75 -12.91 -9.47 25.34
CA ALA A 75 -14.05 -9.68 26.22
C ALA A 75 -13.70 -9.37 27.69
N ASP A 76 -12.49 -9.72 28.12
CA ASP A 76 -11.99 -9.40 29.46
C ASP A 76 -11.84 -7.88 29.63
N LEU A 77 -11.26 -7.20 28.64
CA LEU A 77 -11.15 -5.73 28.64
C LEU A 77 -12.51 -5.03 28.57
N ASP A 78 -13.50 -5.62 27.90
CA ASP A 78 -14.88 -5.11 27.88
C ASP A 78 -15.47 -5.16 29.30
N GLN A 79 -15.31 -6.28 30.03
CA GLN A 79 -15.77 -6.39 31.42
C GLN A 79 -15.01 -5.46 32.38
N GLU A 80 -13.70 -5.32 32.20
CA GLU A 80 -12.88 -4.43 33.02
C GLU A 80 -13.28 -2.96 32.82
N LEU A 81 -13.52 -2.56 31.58
CA LEU A 81 -13.98 -1.21 31.25
C LEU A 81 -15.34 -0.91 31.89
N ASP A 82 -16.30 -1.86 31.82
CA ASP A 82 -17.61 -1.69 32.45
C ASP A 82 -17.48 -1.48 33.98
N ARG A 83 -16.62 -2.24 34.65
CA ARG A 83 -16.36 -2.08 36.10
C ARG A 83 -15.77 -0.72 36.46
N VAL A 84 -14.80 -0.23 35.68
CA VAL A 84 -14.17 1.08 35.93
C VAL A 84 -15.17 2.21 35.72
N LEU A 85 -16.04 2.10 34.70
CA LEU A 85 -17.09 3.08 34.45
C LEU A 85 -18.18 3.08 35.54
N GLU A 86 -18.55 1.91 36.06
CA GLU A 86 -19.51 1.79 37.18
C GLU A 86 -18.98 2.37 38.49
N ALA A 87 -17.66 2.36 38.69
CA ALA A 87 -17.01 2.93 39.88
C ALA A 87 -16.96 4.48 39.87
N ASP A 88 -17.45 5.14 38.80
CA ASP A 88 -17.35 6.59 38.57
C ASP A 88 -15.89 7.13 38.62
N GLU A 89 -14.92 6.23 38.44
CA GLU A 89 -13.50 6.55 38.27
C GLU A 89 -13.25 6.85 36.78
N LEU A 90 -13.85 7.93 36.27
CA LEU A 90 -13.55 8.48 34.94
C LEU A 90 -12.15 9.12 34.93
N ASP A 91 -11.12 8.28 35.09
CA ASP A 91 -9.72 8.65 35.10
C ASP A 91 -8.95 8.02 33.90
N THR A 92 -7.67 8.35 33.81
CA THR A 92 -6.63 7.83 32.92
C THR A 92 -6.67 6.32 32.66
N ASP A 93 -7.10 5.51 33.64
CA ASP A 93 -7.18 4.05 33.51
C ASP A 93 -8.28 3.60 32.53
N ALA A 94 -9.48 4.21 32.57
CA ALA A 94 -10.55 3.92 31.61
C ALA A 94 -10.12 4.25 30.17
N PHE A 95 -9.40 5.36 29.98
CA PHE A 95 -8.86 5.76 28.69
C PHE A 95 -7.76 4.82 28.19
N ALA A 96 -6.90 4.32 29.09
CA ALA A 96 -5.86 3.36 28.76
C ALA A 96 -6.46 2.01 28.31
N ILE A 97 -7.42 1.48 29.08
CA ILE A 97 -8.13 0.23 28.78
C ILE A 97 -8.84 0.34 27.42
N GLU A 98 -9.59 1.43 27.18
CA GLU A 98 -10.30 1.65 25.92
C GLU A 98 -9.32 1.76 24.73
N SER A 99 -8.16 2.41 24.93
CA SER A 99 -7.14 2.52 23.88
C SER A 99 -6.54 1.17 23.52
N ILE A 100 -6.24 0.33 24.51
CA ILE A 100 -5.76 -1.05 24.31
C ILE A 100 -6.83 -1.87 23.58
N ARG A 101 -8.08 -1.82 24.05
CA ARG A 101 -9.21 -2.52 23.45
C ARG A 101 -9.39 -2.15 21.98
N ARG A 102 -9.39 -0.85 21.65
CA ARG A 102 -9.48 -0.36 20.27
C ARG A 102 -8.34 -0.87 19.40
N SER A 103 -7.11 -0.87 19.93
CA SER A 103 -5.95 -1.38 19.22
C SER A 103 -6.10 -2.88 18.89
N LYS A 104 -6.52 -3.70 19.87
CA LYS A 104 -6.78 -5.12 19.70
C LYS A 104 -7.91 -5.39 18.69
N LYS A 105 -9.05 -4.71 18.81
CA LYS A 105 -10.17 -4.80 17.83
C LYS A 105 -9.70 -4.45 16.42
N ARG A 106 -8.87 -3.40 16.26
CA ARG A 106 -8.30 -3.00 14.96
C ARG A 106 -7.39 -4.09 14.37
N THR A 107 -6.50 -4.67 15.18
CA THR A 107 -5.60 -5.76 14.74
C THR A 107 -6.40 -6.98 14.28
N LEU A 108 -7.40 -7.40 15.06
CA LEU A 108 -8.27 -8.53 14.72
C LEU A 108 -9.02 -8.29 13.40
N ALA A 109 -9.58 -7.09 13.22
CA ALA A 109 -10.27 -6.71 11.98
C ALA A 109 -9.30 -6.71 10.78
N MET A 110 -8.08 -6.21 10.95
CA MET A 110 -7.06 -6.18 9.90
C MET A 110 -6.65 -7.59 9.46
N VAL A 111 -6.35 -8.49 10.40
CA VAL A 111 -5.97 -9.88 10.07
C VAL A 111 -7.13 -10.61 9.38
N SER A 112 -8.36 -10.45 9.89
CA SER A 112 -9.57 -11.01 9.26
C SER A 112 -9.83 -10.44 7.86
N PHE A 113 -9.45 -9.19 7.61
CA PHE A 113 -9.51 -8.61 6.27
C PHE A 113 -8.44 -9.21 5.34
N VAL A 114 -7.21 -9.39 5.81
CA VAL A 114 -6.14 -10.04 5.03
C VAL A 114 -6.51 -11.48 4.68
N ASP A 115 -7.12 -12.25 5.59
CA ASP A 115 -7.64 -13.60 5.31
C ASP A 115 -8.58 -13.61 4.10
N ARG A 116 -9.54 -12.68 4.08
CA ARG A 116 -10.49 -12.54 2.96
C ARG A 116 -9.79 -12.19 1.66
N MET A 117 -8.80 -11.30 1.70
CA MET A 117 -8.04 -10.91 0.50
C MET A 117 -7.16 -12.05 -0.03
N LEU A 118 -6.63 -12.90 0.84
CA LEU A 118 -5.93 -14.12 0.44
C LEU A 118 -6.87 -15.12 -0.25
N ALA A 119 -8.09 -15.31 0.27
CA ALA A 119 -9.09 -16.17 -0.35
C ALA A 119 -9.57 -15.64 -1.72
N VAL A 120 -9.75 -14.32 -1.84
CA VAL A 120 -10.04 -13.69 -3.14
C VAL A 120 -8.89 -13.91 -4.11
N TYR A 121 -7.65 -13.72 -3.66
CA TYR A 121 -6.47 -13.92 -4.51
C TYR A 121 -6.35 -15.38 -4.99
N GLU A 122 -6.58 -16.35 -4.10
CA GLU A 122 -6.64 -17.77 -4.46
C GLU A 122 -7.67 -18.02 -5.56
N THR A 123 -8.89 -17.52 -5.38
CA THR A 123 -10.00 -17.69 -6.32
C THR A 123 -9.64 -17.10 -7.69
N VAL A 124 -9.08 -15.89 -7.73
CA VAL A 124 -8.65 -15.22 -8.96
C VAL A 124 -7.56 -16.03 -9.68
N CYS A 125 -6.57 -16.55 -8.95
CA CYS A 125 -5.50 -17.36 -9.51
C CYS A 125 -6.00 -18.70 -10.05
N GLN A 126 -6.94 -19.34 -9.38
CA GLN A 126 -7.56 -20.58 -9.85
C GLN A 126 -8.40 -20.36 -11.11
N GLN A 127 -9.15 -19.25 -11.16
CA GLN A 127 -10.03 -18.93 -12.29
C GLN A 127 -9.28 -18.38 -13.51
N SER A 128 -8.03 -17.91 -13.38
CA SER A 128 -7.29 -17.34 -14.51
C SER A 128 -6.90 -18.38 -15.57
N GLY A 129 -6.91 -19.67 -15.22
CA GLY A 129 -6.49 -20.77 -16.09
C GLY A 129 -4.98 -20.80 -16.40
N LYS A 130 -4.19 -19.92 -15.77
CA LYS A 130 -2.73 -19.83 -15.98
C LYS A 130 -2.01 -20.54 -14.85
N GLU A 131 -1.21 -21.55 -15.18
CA GLU A 131 -0.38 -22.28 -14.21
C GLU A 131 0.55 -21.35 -13.42
N GLU A 132 1.04 -20.28 -14.07
CA GLU A 132 1.88 -19.27 -13.42
C GLU A 132 1.15 -18.55 -12.27
N ASP A 133 -0.14 -18.21 -12.43
CA ASP A 133 -0.89 -17.52 -11.38
C ASP A 133 -1.17 -18.45 -10.20
N LEU A 134 -1.50 -19.71 -10.48
CA LEU A 134 -1.65 -20.72 -9.44
C LEU A 134 -0.33 -20.95 -8.68
N ARG A 135 0.80 -21.05 -9.39
CA ARG A 135 2.13 -21.18 -8.78
C ARG A 135 2.48 -20.00 -7.88
N ARG A 136 2.15 -18.77 -8.31
CA ARG A 136 2.35 -17.56 -7.50
C ARG A 136 1.58 -17.60 -6.18
N PHE A 137 0.31 -18.02 -6.23
CA PHE A 137 -0.49 -18.23 -5.04
C PHE A 137 0.11 -19.32 -4.13
N GLN A 138 0.43 -20.49 -4.68
CA GLN A 138 1.04 -21.59 -3.95
C GLN A 138 2.35 -21.17 -3.27
N THR A 139 3.18 -20.39 -3.97
CA THR A 139 4.43 -19.84 -3.45
C THR A 139 4.18 -18.98 -2.22
N ILE A 140 3.31 -17.97 -2.29
CA ILE A 140 3.06 -17.13 -1.11
C ILE A 140 2.39 -17.89 0.03
N TYR A 141 1.50 -18.84 -0.31
CA TYR A 141 0.80 -19.64 0.69
C TYR A 141 1.80 -20.48 1.48
N GLN A 142 2.69 -21.21 0.81
CA GLN A 142 3.66 -22.09 1.46
C GLN A 142 4.77 -21.30 2.18
N MET A 143 5.19 -20.14 1.65
CA MET A 143 6.19 -19.31 2.33
C MET A 143 5.65 -18.60 3.57
N TYR A 144 4.41 -18.10 3.54
CA TYR A 144 3.93 -17.13 4.53
C TYR A 144 2.69 -17.54 5.31
N ILE A 145 1.84 -18.41 4.76
CA ILE A 145 0.49 -18.65 5.27
C ILE A 145 0.36 -20.05 5.91
N SER A 146 0.75 -21.09 5.17
CA SER A 146 0.72 -22.49 5.60
C SER A 146 1.44 -22.70 6.94
N PRO A 147 0.93 -23.53 7.85
CA PRO A 147 1.64 -23.92 9.07
C PRO A 147 3.02 -24.53 8.77
N ASP A 148 3.09 -25.41 7.76
CA ASP A 148 4.34 -25.96 7.26
C ASP A 148 4.98 -24.96 6.28
N LYS A 149 6.05 -24.29 6.74
CA LYS A 149 6.76 -23.26 6.00
C LYS A 149 7.76 -23.89 5.04
N LYS A 150 7.71 -23.47 3.77
CA LYS A 150 8.72 -23.81 2.77
C LYS A 150 9.69 -22.66 2.50
N THR A 151 10.94 -23.02 2.25
CA THR A 151 12.00 -22.16 1.78
C THR A 151 11.88 -21.93 0.28
N ALA A 152 12.57 -20.91 -0.24
CA ALA A 152 12.59 -20.65 -1.68
C ALA A 152 13.25 -21.79 -2.48
N ALA A 153 14.20 -22.53 -1.88
CA ALA A 153 14.85 -23.67 -2.52
C ALA A 153 13.89 -24.85 -2.69
N GLU A 154 13.15 -25.22 -1.63
CA GLU A 154 12.14 -26.28 -1.69
C GLU A 154 11.03 -25.97 -2.69
N LEU A 155 10.62 -24.70 -2.79
CA LEU A 155 9.62 -24.26 -3.77
C LEU A 155 10.15 -24.27 -5.20
N ALA A 156 11.42 -23.88 -5.38
CA ALA A 156 12.06 -23.94 -6.69
C ALA A 156 12.08 -25.38 -7.21
N GLU A 157 12.48 -26.33 -6.36
CA GLU A 157 12.45 -27.76 -6.66
C GLU A 157 11.03 -28.27 -6.94
N ARG A 158 10.08 -28.00 -6.03
CA ARG A 158 8.67 -28.42 -6.16
C ARG A 158 8.02 -27.96 -7.45
N HIS A 159 8.33 -26.75 -7.90
CA HIS A 159 7.72 -26.14 -9.08
C HIS A 159 8.57 -26.30 -10.35
N TYR A 160 9.70 -27.02 -10.29
CA TYR A 160 10.64 -27.14 -11.40
C TYR A 160 11.08 -25.77 -11.96
N THR A 161 11.35 -24.84 -11.04
CA THR A 161 11.83 -23.49 -11.35
C THR A 161 13.15 -23.21 -10.64
N ASN A 162 13.67 -21.98 -10.79
CA ASN A 162 14.83 -21.54 -10.02
C ASN A 162 14.42 -20.60 -8.88
N ILE A 163 15.30 -20.43 -7.91
CA ILE A 163 15.09 -19.57 -6.73
C ILE A 163 14.72 -18.13 -7.14
N ARG A 164 15.31 -17.60 -8.21
CA ARG A 164 14.99 -16.26 -8.71
C ARG A 164 13.53 -16.17 -9.20
N THR A 165 12.99 -17.21 -9.82
CA THR A 165 11.58 -17.29 -10.21
C THR A 165 10.67 -17.30 -8.99
N VAL A 166 11.02 -18.02 -7.92
CA VAL A 166 10.24 -18.01 -6.67
C VAL A 166 10.14 -16.59 -6.09
N TYR A 167 11.24 -15.84 -6.03
CA TYR A 167 11.19 -14.45 -5.56
C TYR A 167 10.40 -13.53 -6.49
N LYS A 168 10.47 -13.75 -7.81
CA LYS A 168 9.62 -13.02 -8.78
C LYS A 168 8.14 -13.34 -8.57
N ASP A 169 7.82 -14.60 -8.27
CA ASP A 169 6.45 -15.03 -7.99
C ASP A 169 5.92 -14.35 -6.71
N VAL A 170 6.74 -14.30 -5.65
CA VAL A 170 6.44 -13.53 -4.43
C VAL A 170 6.19 -12.05 -4.76
N ASP A 171 7.06 -11.41 -5.56
CA ASP A 171 6.91 -10.00 -5.91
C ASP A 171 5.63 -9.73 -6.71
N SER A 172 5.30 -10.59 -7.67
CA SER A 172 4.08 -10.50 -8.46
C SER A 172 2.84 -10.70 -7.59
N ALA A 173 2.82 -11.73 -6.74
CA ALA A 173 1.73 -11.97 -5.81
C ALA A 173 1.54 -10.81 -4.82
N CYS A 174 2.62 -10.24 -4.29
CA CYS A 174 2.56 -9.06 -3.42
C CYS A 174 1.97 -7.83 -4.11
N LYS A 175 2.24 -7.63 -5.41
CA LYS A 175 1.65 -6.53 -6.19
C LYS A 175 0.13 -6.74 -6.33
N THR A 176 -0.29 -7.94 -6.68
CA THR A 176 -1.72 -8.26 -6.82
C THR A 176 -2.45 -8.13 -5.48
N LEU A 177 -1.89 -8.69 -4.40
CA LEU A 177 -2.46 -8.55 -3.06
C LEU A 177 -2.48 -7.10 -2.56
N SER A 178 -1.47 -6.30 -2.88
CA SER A 178 -1.50 -4.86 -2.58
C SER A 178 -2.65 -4.17 -3.31
N GLY A 179 -2.97 -4.62 -4.53
CA GLY A 179 -4.17 -4.27 -5.27
C GLY A 179 -5.45 -4.53 -4.49
N LEU A 180 -5.62 -5.78 -4.07
CA LEU A 180 -6.81 -6.26 -3.36
C LEU A 180 -6.99 -5.59 -2.00
N ILE A 181 -5.91 -5.47 -1.21
CA ILE A 181 -5.95 -4.93 0.15
C ILE A 181 -6.24 -3.42 0.16
N PHE A 182 -5.72 -2.66 -0.80
CA PHE A 182 -5.79 -1.19 -0.79
C PHE A 182 -6.69 -0.58 -1.87
N GLY A 183 -7.39 -1.41 -2.65
CA GLY A 183 -8.37 -1.00 -3.65
C GLY A 183 -7.79 -0.71 -5.05
N ILE A 184 -8.70 -0.62 -6.03
CA ILE A 184 -8.42 -0.54 -7.49
C ILE A 184 -7.54 0.67 -7.86
N ASP A 185 -7.55 1.75 -7.08
CA ASP A 185 -6.65 2.92 -7.22
C ASP A 185 -5.15 2.57 -7.12
N SER A 186 -4.82 1.32 -6.77
CA SER A 186 -3.44 0.81 -6.75
C SER A 186 -3.06 -0.03 -7.98
N ILE A 187 -4.00 -0.30 -8.90
CA ILE A 187 -3.77 -1.03 -10.15
C ILE A 187 -3.49 -0.02 -11.27
N THR A 188 -2.25 0.04 -11.75
CA THR A 188 -1.94 0.69 -13.03
C THR A 188 -1.98 -0.35 -14.13
N PHE A 189 -2.93 -0.21 -15.07
CA PHE A 189 -2.86 -0.89 -16.35
C PHE A 189 -1.62 -0.37 -17.09
N HIS A 190 -0.76 -1.28 -17.53
CA HIS A 190 0.40 -1.01 -18.37
C HIS A 190 0.05 -1.31 -19.82
#